data_AF-A0A0L0SWM8-F1
#
_entry.id   AF-A0A0L0SWM8-F1
#
_cell.length_a   1.000
_cell.length_b   1.000
_cell.length_c   1.000
_cell.angle_alpha   90.00
_cell.angle_beta   90.00
_cell.angle_gamma   90.00
#
_symmetry.space_group_name_H-M   'P 1'
#
loop_
_entity.id
_entity.type
_entity.pdbx_description
1 polymer ?
#
loop_
_entity_poly.entity_id
_entity_poly.type
_entity_poly.pdbx_seq_one_letter_code
_entity_poly.pdbx_strand_id
1 'polypeptide(L)'
;MMRHLRTQTPLPAPAIAQLHAQYTQSPDLVPMQTMIYVHVTAIEAAAAANHGVGVARALDRAWAASSSRGYRASVASAAIVAYISKLKDLDRAVTLFEETAASGVVPTRQALAALVQAVVQRHQRTRFDRLEKYIAQRADAIVPDTHLHNQLVRGIATFRGVAEAEEYVHAVMAAADASTYATLAPRS
;
A
#
# COMPACT_ATOMS: atom_id res chain seq x y z
N MET A 1 2.56 5.18 21.92
CA MET A 1 3.87 4.50 21.99
C MET A 1 4.14 3.70 20.71
N MET A 2 4.31 4.37 19.56
CA MET A 2 4.67 3.72 18.27
C MET A 2 5.51 4.66 17.42
N ARG A 3 6.81 4.76 17.73
CA ARG A 3 7.75 5.58 16.94
C ARG A 3 9.14 4.93 16.84
N HIS A 4 9.20 3.62 16.62
CA HIS A 4 10.48 2.91 16.44
C HIS A 4 10.38 1.78 15.41
N LEU A 5 10.05 2.08 14.14
CA LEU A 5 10.26 1.15 13.03
C LEU A 5 10.64 1.89 11.74
N ARG A 6 11.61 2.81 11.81
CA ARG A 6 12.20 3.45 10.62
C ARG A 6 13.72 3.58 10.70
N THR A 7 14.42 2.53 11.16
CA THR A 7 15.89 2.43 11.03
C THR A 7 16.33 0.97 11.14
N GLN A 8 15.73 0.05 10.36
CA GLN A 8 16.37 -1.24 10.14
C GLN A 8 17.14 -1.15 8.82
N THR A 9 18.46 -1.09 8.93
CA THR A 9 19.39 -1.24 7.80
C THR A 9 18.99 -2.50 7.01
N PRO A 10 18.92 -2.45 5.66
CA PRO A 10 18.63 -3.64 4.85
C PRO A 10 19.55 -4.79 5.25
N LEU A 11 18.99 -5.97 5.58
CA LEU A 11 19.79 -7.15 5.87
C LEU A 11 20.64 -7.48 4.63
N PRO A 12 21.90 -7.91 4.80
CA PRO A 12 22.73 -8.32 3.68
C PRO A 12 22.07 -9.52 2.98
N ALA A 13 22.15 -9.56 1.64
CA ALA A 13 21.59 -10.64 0.81
C ALA A 13 21.82 -12.07 1.33
N PRO A 14 23.01 -12.47 1.84
CA PRO A 14 23.21 -13.80 2.41
C PRO A 14 22.39 -14.05 3.69
N ALA A 15 22.15 -13.04 4.53
CA ALA A 15 21.30 -13.17 5.71
C ALA A 15 19.83 -13.32 5.34
N ILE A 16 19.37 -12.60 4.30
CA ILE A 16 18.02 -12.77 3.73
C ILE A 16 17.86 -14.21 3.20
N ALA A 17 18.87 -14.74 2.51
CA ALA A 17 18.86 -16.10 1.98
C ALA A 17 18.86 -17.17 3.11
N GLN A 18 19.65 -16.99 4.17
CA GLN A 18 19.65 -17.88 5.33
C GLN A 18 18.32 -17.85 6.08
N LEU A 19 17.76 -16.66 6.34
CA LEU A 19 16.44 -16.52 6.98
C LEU A 19 15.34 -17.14 6.11
N HIS A 20 15.41 -16.99 4.78
CA HIS A 20 14.47 -17.62 3.86
C HIS A 20 14.60 -19.16 3.86
N ALA A 21 15.81 -19.70 3.96
CA ALA A 21 16.05 -21.13 4.09
C ALA A 21 15.55 -21.69 5.43
N GLN A 22 15.85 -21.02 6.54
CA GLN A 22 15.34 -21.36 7.88
C GLN A 22 13.81 -21.30 7.92
N TYR A 23 13.22 -20.28 7.30
CA TYR A 23 11.78 -20.10 7.18
C TYR A 23 11.11 -21.26 6.43
N THR A 24 11.71 -21.69 5.31
CA THR A 24 11.17 -22.81 4.51
C THR A 24 11.13 -24.11 5.31
N GLN A 25 12.01 -24.27 6.30
CA GLN A 25 12.10 -25.46 7.14
C GLN A 25 11.20 -25.41 8.39
N SER A 26 10.86 -24.23 8.90
CA SER A 26 10.05 -24.09 10.13
C SER A 26 9.30 -22.75 10.18
N PRO A 27 8.18 -22.62 9.46
CA PRO A 27 7.45 -21.35 9.32
C PRO A 27 6.85 -20.83 10.63
N ASP A 28 6.55 -21.71 11.60
CA ASP A 28 5.90 -21.34 12.86
C ASP A 28 6.87 -20.74 13.90
N LEU A 29 8.19 -20.85 13.68
CA LEU A 29 9.21 -20.38 14.63
C LEU A 29 9.71 -18.96 14.34
N VAL A 30 9.36 -18.39 13.19
CA VAL A 30 9.82 -17.05 12.77
C VAL A 30 8.76 -15.99 13.08
N PRO A 31 9.09 -14.91 13.80
CA PRO A 31 8.16 -13.81 14.02
C PRO A 31 7.61 -13.25 12.70
N MET A 32 6.30 -13.01 12.62
CA MET A 32 5.63 -12.53 11.39
C MET A 32 6.28 -11.26 10.82
N GLN A 33 6.77 -10.37 11.67
CA GLN A 33 7.48 -9.15 11.26
C GLN A 33 8.77 -9.46 10.48
N THR A 34 9.54 -10.45 10.93
CA THR A 34 10.76 -10.90 10.23
C THR A 34 10.41 -11.50 8.87
N MET A 35 9.32 -12.25 8.78
CA MET A 35 8.85 -12.79 7.49
C MET A 35 8.46 -11.68 6.51
N ILE A 36 7.70 -10.67 6.98
CA ILE A 36 7.32 -9.52 6.15
C ILE A 36 8.58 -8.82 5.64
N TYR A 37 9.53 -8.56 6.54
CA TYR A 37 10.77 -7.88 6.21
C TYR A 37 11.55 -8.61 5.10
N VAL A 38 11.79 -9.91 5.26
CA VAL A 38 12.53 -10.73 4.28
C VAL A 38 11.88 -10.71 2.89
N HIS A 39 10.55 -10.88 2.83
CA HIS A 39 9.84 -10.91 1.55
C HIS A 39 9.76 -9.53 0.89
N VAL A 40 9.56 -8.47 1.67
CA VAL A 40 9.58 -7.09 1.16
C VAL A 40 10.97 -6.75 0.61
N THR A 41 12.04 -7.08 1.33
CA THR A 41 13.40 -6.82 0.83
C THR A 41 13.70 -7.63 -0.43
N ALA A 42 13.21 -8.87 -0.54
CA ALA A 42 13.35 -9.66 -1.77
C ALA A 42 12.63 -9.02 -2.96
N ILE A 43 11.42 -8.48 -2.75
CA ILE A 43 10.66 -7.72 -3.76
C ILE A 43 11.44 -6.47 -4.19
N GLU A 44 11.91 -5.68 -3.23
CA GLU A 44 12.66 -4.45 -3.49
C GLU A 44 13.98 -4.72 -4.22
N ALA A 45 14.70 -5.77 -3.82
CA ALA A 45 15.95 -6.19 -4.47
C ALA A 45 15.71 -6.65 -5.93
N ALA A 46 14.67 -7.45 -6.17
CA ALA A 46 14.31 -7.86 -7.53
C ALA A 46 13.92 -6.66 -8.40
N ALA A 47 13.19 -5.69 -7.84
CA ALA A 47 12.80 -4.47 -8.53
C ALA A 47 14.01 -3.56 -8.82
N ALA A 48 14.96 -3.45 -7.88
CA ALA A 48 16.20 -2.69 -8.08
C ALA A 48 17.08 -3.29 -9.18
N ALA A 49 17.04 -4.61 -9.37
CA ALA A 49 17.67 -5.31 -10.48
C ALA A 49 16.87 -5.23 -11.81
N ASN A 50 15.82 -4.41 -11.86
CA ASN A 50 14.88 -4.30 -12.98
C ASN A 50 14.27 -5.65 -13.41
N HIS A 51 14.08 -6.56 -12.46
CA HIS A 51 13.70 -7.94 -12.72
C HIS A 51 12.24 -8.19 -12.30
N GLY A 52 11.29 -7.78 -13.15
CA GLY A 52 9.84 -7.88 -12.87
C GLY A 52 9.33 -9.29 -12.59
N VAL A 53 9.90 -10.32 -13.24
CA VAL A 53 9.62 -11.74 -12.96
C VAL A 53 10.09 -12.12 -11.55
N GLY A 54 11.18 -11.52 -11.07
CA GLY A 54 11.68 -11.71 -9.70
C GLY A 54 10.73 -11.14 -8.65
N VAL A 55 10.13 -9.97 -8.93
CA VAL A 55 9.10 -9.37 -8.07
C VAL A 55 7.88 -10.30 -7.97
N ALA A 56 7.39 -10.79 -9.11
CA ALA A 56 6.26 -11.73 -9.15
C ALA A 56 6.56 -13.02 -8.35
N ARG A 57 7.71 -13.66 -8.60
CA ARG A 57 8.13 -14.86 -7.86
C ARG A 57 8.29 -14.62 -6.36
N ALA A 58 8.82 -13.47 -5.96
CA ALA A 58 8.95 -13.12 -4.55
C ALA A 58 7.57 -12.96 -3.88
N LEU A 59 6.61 -12.38 -4.61
CA LEU A 59 5.23 -12.24 -4.15
C LEU A 59 4.51 -13.59 -4.07
N ASP A 60 4.68 -14.47 -5.06
CA ASP A 60 4.10 -15.83 -5.04
C ASP A 60 4.59 -16.63 -3.83
N ARG A 61 5.90 -16.56 -3.54
CA ARG A 61 6.49 -17.16 -2.33
C ARG A 61 5.89 -16.57 -1.06
N ALA A 62 5.72 -15.25 -1.01
CA ALA A 62 5.08 -14.59 0.13
C ALA A 62 3.62 -15.07 0.33
N TRP A 63 2.84 -15.22 -0.74
CA TRP A 63 1.46 -15.69 -0.63
C TRP A 63 1.33 -17.14 -0.18
N ALA A 64 2.27 -18.01 -0.61
CA ALA A 64 2.38 -19.38 -0.14
C ALA A 64 2.82 -19.43 1.34
N ALA A 65 3.64 -18.47 1.76
CA ALA A 65 4.19 -18.38 3.11
C ALA A 65 3.14 -18.05 4.18
N SER A 66 2.15 -17.20 3.89
CA SER A 66 1.12 -16.85 4.86
C SER A 66 -0.21 -16.41 4.25
N SER A 67 -1.29 -16.84 4.90
CA SER A 67 -2.65 -16.39 4.61
C SER A 67 -3.10 -15.17 5.45
N SER A 68 -2.25 -14.67 6.37
CA SER A 68 -2.57 -13.49 7.18
C SER A 68 -2.84 -12.27 6.29
N ARG A 69 -3.99 -11.60 6.48
CA ARG A 69 -4.36 -10.41 5.70
C ARG A 69 -3.35 -9.27 5.87
N GLY A 70 -2.88 -9.02 7.11
CA GLY A 70 -1.90 -7.96 7.37
C GLY A 70 -0.54 -8.24 6.74
N TYR A 71 -0.12 -9.51 6.73
CA TYR A 71 1.08 -9.95 6.03
C TYR A 71 0.93 -9.72 4.52
N ARG A 72 -0.17 -10.22 3.93
CA ARG A 72 -0.45 -10.11 2.49
C ARG A 72 -0.56 -8.66 2.04
N ALA A 73 -1.18 -7.80 2.84
CA ALA A 73 -1.26 -6.37 2.59
C ALA A 73 0.12 -5.71 2.51
N SER A 74 1.05 -6.11 3.39
CA SER A 74 2.40 -5.54 3.46
C SER A 74 3.21 -5.91 2.22
N VAL A 75 3.24 -7.19 1.85
CA VAL A 75 4.01 -7.67 0.68
C VAL A 75 3.41 -7.18 -0.65
N ALA A 76 2.08 -7.15 -0.78
CA ALA A 76 1.41 -6.60 -1.95
C ALA A 76 1.70 -5.09 -2.11
N SER A 77 1.67 -4.34 -1.01
CA SER A 77 2.01 -2.90 -1.02
C SER A 77 3.42 -2.65 -1.53
N ALA A 78 4.40 -3.43 -1.06
CA ALA A 78 5.77 -3.33 -1.53
C ALA A 78 5.89 -3.62 -3.03
N ALA A 79 5.23 -4.68 -3.51
CA ALA A 79 5.23 -5.03 -4.93
C ALA A 79 4.57 -3.94 -5.81
N ILE A 80 3.42 -3.40 -5.39
CA ILE A 80 2.74 -2.29 -6.08
C ILE A 80 3.70 -1.09 -6.21
N VAL A 81 4.32 -0.67 -5.11
CA VAL A 81 5.26 0.46 -5.10
C VAL A 81 6.49 0.16 -5.96
N ALA A 82 7.00 -1.07 -5.93
CA ALA A 82 8.12 -1.50 -6.76
C ALA A 82 7.80 -1.42 -8.27
N TYR A 83 6.63 -1.91 -8.68
CA TYR A 83 6.16 -1.83 -10.07
C TYR A 83 6.04 -0.37 -10.54
N ILE A 84 5.50 0.52 -9.71
CA ILE A 84 5.39 1.96 -10.03
C ILE A 84 6.76 2.63 -10.10
N SER A 85 7.57 2.49 -9.04
CA SER A 85 8.71 3.35 -8.79
C SER A 85 10.00 2.89 -9.46
N LYS A 86 10.24 1.58 -9.52
CA LYS A 86 11.47 0.98 -10.06
C LYS A 86 11.28 0.42 -11.46
N LEU A 87 10.21 -0.35 -11.67
CA LEU A 87 9.95 -1.01 -12.96
C LEU A 87 9.17 -0.13 -13.95
N LYS A 88 8.60 0.99 -13.48
CA LYS A 88 7.78 1.93 -14.26
C LYS A 88 6.56 1.27 -14.94
N ASP A 89 6.14 0.13 -14.42
CA ASP A 89 5.03 -0.67 -14.92
C ASP A 89 3.76 -0.39 -14.12
N LEU A 90 3.01 0.64 -14.53
CA LEU A 90 1.76 0.99 -13.87
C LEU A 90 0.68 -0.06 -14.12
N ASP A 91 0.67 -0.71 -15.29
CA ASP A 91 -0.36 -1.69 -15.64
C ASP A 91 -0.28 -2.90 -14.74
N ARG A 92 0.93 -3.41 -14.47
CA ARG A 92 1.10 -4.50 -13.51
C ARG A 92 0.78 -4.07 -12.08
N ALA A 93 1.14 -2.85 -11.68
CA ALA A 93 0.80 -2.31 -10.36
C ALA A 93 -0.71 -2.22 -10.13
N VAL A 94 -1.46 -1.74 -11.14
CA VAL A 94 -2.93 -1.64 -11.10
C VAL A 94 -3.56 -3.03 -11.10
N THR A 95 -3.08 -3.94 -11.93
CA THR A 95 -3.58 -5.33 -11.97
C THR A 95 -3.41 -6.00 -10.61
N LEU A 96 -2.23 -5.86 -9.99
CA LEU A 96 -1.98 -6.41 -8.66
C LEU A 96 -2.87 -5.76 -7.58
N PHE A 97 -3.11 -4.45 -7.67
CA PHE A 97 -4.07 -3.79 -6.79
C PHE A 97 -5.48 -4.37 -6.95
N GLU A 98 -5.95 -4.61 -8.17
CA GLU A 98 -7.27 -5.18 -8.43
C GLU A 98 -7.37 -6.63 -7.90
N GLU A 99 -6.35 -7.47 -8.15
CA GLU A 99 -6.25 -8.84 -7.62
C GLU A 99 -6.31 -8.86 -6.07
N THR A 100 -5.59 -7.94 -5.43
CA THR A 100 -5.55 -7.86 -3.96
C THR A 100 -6.85 -7.31 -3.37
N ALA A 101 -7.44 -6.29 -3.99
CA ALA A 101 -8.73 -5.75 -3.61
C ALA A 101 -9.86 -6.80 -3.71
N ALA A 102 -9.86 -7.61 -4.77
CA ALA A 102 -10.83 -8.69 -4.99
C ALA A 102 -10.71 -9.81 -3.94
N SER A 103 -9.50 -10.09 -3.44
CA SER A 103 -9.26 -11.08 -2.38
C SER A 103 -9.47 -10.53 -0.95
N GLY A 104 -9.94 -9.29 -0.81
CA GLY A 104 -10.18 -8.66 0.48
C GLY A 104 -8.89 -8.24 1.22
N VAL A 105 -7.75 -8.25 0.54
CA VAL A 105 -6.49 -7.72 1.05
C VAL A 105 -6.46 -6.23 0.74
N VAL A 106 -6.30 -5.40 1.77
CA VAL A 106 -6.28 -3.93 1.62
C VAL A 106 -4.82 -3.45 1.62
N PRO A 107 -4.29 -2.92 0.50
CA PRO A 107 -2.95 -2.34 0.49
C PRO A 107 -2.84 -1.15 1.44
N THR A 108 -1.61 -0.86 1.86
CA THR A 108 -1.30 0.25 2.76
C THR A 108 -1.63 1.61 2.13
N ARG A 109 -1.92 2.61 2.96
CA ARG A 109 -2.19 3.99 2.51
C ARG A 109 -1.06 4.57 1.67
N GLN A 110 0.18 4.24 2.00
CA GLN A 110 1.35 4.66 1.22
C GLN A 110 1.34 4.07 -0.20
N ALA A 111 1.01 2.79 -0.35
CA ALA A 111 0.90 2.17 -1.67
C ALA A 111 -0.28 2.73 -2.47
N LEU A 112 -1.42 2.98 -1.82
CA LEU A 112 -2.58 3.62 -2.44
C LEU A 112 -2.25 5.05 -2.90
N ALA A 113 -1.56 5.84 -2.08
CA ALA A 113 -1.14 7.18 -2.45
C ALA A 113 -0.18 7.17 -3.65
N ALA A 114 0.77 6.24 -3.66
CA ALA A 114 1.68 6.06 -4.80
C ALA A 114 0.93 5.66 -6.08
N LEU A 115 -0.08 4.78 -5.98
CA LEU A 115 -0.95 4.41 -7.11
C LEU A 115 -1.75 5.60 -7.64
N VAL A 116 -2.43 6.33 -6.75
CA VAL A 116 -3.20 7.53 -7.11
C VAL A 116 -2.29 8.53 -7.82
N GLN A 117 -1.13 8.84 -7.22
CA GLN A 117 -0.15 9.74 -7.81
C GLN A 117 0.27 9.28 -9.21
N ALA A 118 0.62 8.01 -9.39
CA ALA A 118 1.08 7.47 -10.67
C ALA A 118 -0.01 7.51 -11.75
N VAL A 119 -1.24 7.20 -11.38
CA VAL A 119 -2.42 7.26 -12.26
C VAL A 119 -2.71 8.70 -12.70
N VAL A 120 -2.63 9.65 -11.77
CA VAL A 120 -2.81 11.09 -12.05
C VAL A 120 -1.72 11.60 -12.99
N GLN A 121 -0.45 11.29 -12.71
CA GLN A 121 0.69 11.69 -13.55
C GLN A 121 0.64 11.14 -14.97
N ARG A 122 0.01 9.97 -15.17
CA ARG A 122 -0.18 9.36 -16.50
C ARG A 122 -1.54 9.69 -17.13
N HIS A 123 -2.27 10.65 -16.57
CA HIS A 123 -3.58 11.11 -17.05
C HIS A 123 -4.63 10.00 -17.21
N GLN A 124 -4.63 8.98 -16.33
CA GLN A 124 -5.52 7.82 -16.43
C GLN A 124 -6.82 8.00 -15.60
N ARG A 125 -7.71 8.91 -16.04
CA ARG A 125 -8.95 9.27 -15.33
C ARG A 125 -9.79 8.07 -14.86
N THR A 126 -10.07 7.10 -15.73
CA THR A 126 -10.91 5.94 -15.38
C THR A 126 -10.30 5.08 -14.26
N ARG A 127 -8.97 5.02 -14.16
CA ARG A 127 -8.31 4.32 -13.05
C ARG A 127 -8.32 5.17 -11.77
N PHE A 128 -8.24 6.49 -11.90
CA PHE A 128 -8.38 7.41 -10.77
C PHE A 128 -9.76 7.27 -10.12
N ASP A 129 -10.84 7.35 -10.92
CA ASP A 129 -12.21 7.24 -10.41
C ASP A 129 -12.45 5.90 -9.69
N ARG A 130 -11.85 4.81 -10.19
CA ARG A 130 -11.91 3.49 -9.53
C ARG A 130 -11.15 3.45 -8.21
N LEU A 131 -9.95 4.02 -8.15
CA LEU A 131 -9.16 4.09 -6.92
C LEU A 131 -9.84 4.95 -5.85
N GLU A 132 -10.35 6.12 -6.24
CA GLU A 132 -11.09 7.01 -5.35
C GLU A 132 -12.33 6.31 -4.78
N LYS A 133 -13.13 5.68 -5.64
CA LYS A 133 -14.31 4.90 -5.21
C LYS A 133 -13.93 3.77 -4.25
N TYR A 134 -12.87 3.02 -4.55
CA TYR A 134 -12.39 1.95 -3.67
C TYR A 134 -12.01 2.50 -2.28
N ILE A 135 -11.26 3.60 -2.23
CA ILE A 135 -10.84 4.24 -0.97
C ILE A 135 -12.06 4.69 -0.17
N ALA A 136 -13.04 5.33 -0.82
CA ALA A 136 -14.27 5.79 -0.18
C ALA A 136 -15.12 4.62 0.38
N GLN A 137 -15.23 3.53 -0.37
CA GLN A 137 -16.01 2.34 0.04
C GLN A 137 -15.37 1.54 1.17
N ARG A 138 -14.08 1.75 1.44
CA ARG A 138 -13.31 1.04 2.47
C ARG A 138 -12.86 2.00 3.58
N ALA A 139 -13.62 3.06 3.85
CA ALA A 139 -13.29 4.07 4.86
C ALA A 139 -13.16 3.49 6.29
N ASP A 140 -13.77 2.33 6.55
CA ASP A 140 -13.63 1.55 7.78
C ASP A 140 -12.25 0.89 7.94
N ALA A 141 -11.64 0.50 6.82
CA ALA A 141 -10.33 -0.17 6.77
C ALA A 141 -9.19 0.77 6.34
N ILE A 142 -9.51 1.86 5.65
CA ILE A 142 -8.58 2.82 5.06
C ILE A 142 -8.97 4.20 5.59
N VAL A 143 -8.46 4.57 6.76
CA VAL A 143 -8.54 5.96 7.24
C VAL A 143 -7.46 6.75 6.52
N PRO A 144 -7.76 7.53 5.46
CA PRO A 144 -6.72 8.18 4.68
C PRO A 144 -5.93 9.14 5.56
N ASP A 145 -4.61 9.21 5.34
CA ASP A 145 -3.78 10.22 5.99
C ASP A 145 -3.68 11.47 5.10
N THR A 146 -3.08 12.53 5.63
CA THR A 146 -2.84 13.78 4.90
C THR A 146 -2.18 13.53 3.54
N HIS A 147 -1.26 12.57 3.45
CA HIS A 147 -0.58 12.28 2.20
C HIS A 147 -1.53 11.69 1.16
N LEU A 148 -2.35 10.70 1.53
CA LEU A 148 -3.35 10.11 0.64
C LEU A 148 -4.42 11.13 0.22
N HIS A 149 -4.94 11.95 1.15
CA HIS A 149 -5.87 13.03 0.82
C HIS A 149 -5.29 14.02 -0.18
N ASN A 150 -4.02 14.43 0.00
CA ASN A 150 -3.37 15.35 -0.94
C ASN A 150 -3.26 14.78 -2.36
N GLN A 151 -3.05 13.45 -2.51
CA GLN A 151 -3.04 12.83 -3.84
C GLN A 151 -4.44 12.77 -4.45
N LEU A 152 -5.47 12.51 -3.64
CA LEU A 152 -6.87 12.54 -4.10
C LEU A 152 -7.25 13.94 -4.58
N VAL A 153 -7.02 14.98 -3.76
CA VAL A 153 -7.28 16.39 -4.13
C VAL A 153 -6.60 16.75 -5.44
N ARG A 154 -5.33 16.38 -5.62
CA ARG A 154 -4.59 16.62 -6.86
C ARG A 154 -5.25 15.94 -8.06
N GLY A 155 -5.68 14.70 -7.89
CA GLY A 155 -6.36 13.96 -8.95
C GLY A 155 -7.73 14.54 -9.30
N ILE A 156 -8.53 14.91 -8.31
CA ILE A 156 -9.82 15.59 -8.50
C ILE A 156 -9.61 16.89 -9.27
N ALA A 157 -8.67 17.73 -8.82
CA ALA A 157 -8.35 18.99 -9.50
C ALA A 157 -7.90 18.77 -10.96
N THR A 158 -7.13 17.71 -11.22
CA THR A 158 -6.61 17.39 -12.56
C THR A 158 -7.70 16.89 -13.52
N PHE A 159 -8.64 16.06 -13.05
CA PHE A 159 -9.61 15.37 -13.91
C PHE A 159 -11.01 15.95 -13.90
N ARG A 160 -11.38 16.66 -12.83
CA ARG A 160 -12.72 17.21 -12.61
C ARG A 160 -12.73 18.71 -12.30
N GLY A 161 -11.59 19.28 -11.92
CA GLY A 161 -11.39 20.72 -11.76
C GLY A 161 -11.28 21.18 -10.30
N VAL A 162 -10.86 22.43 -10.12
CA VAL A 162 -10.53 22.99 -8.80
C VAL A 162 -11.75 23.08 -7.89
N ALA A 163 -12.93 23.45 -8.43
CA ALA A 163 -14.15 23.57 -7.63
C ALA A 163 -14.52 22.26 -6.91
N GLU A 164 -14.53 21.13 -7.63
CA GLU A 164 -14.79 19.83 -7.02
C GLU A 164 -13.69 19.41 -6.03
N ALA A 165 -12.45 19.84 -6.24
CA ALA A 165 -11.36 19.56 -5.32
C ALA A 165 -11.51 20.34 -4.00
N GLU A 166 -12.01 21.58 -4.06
CA GLU A 166 -12.34 22.40 -2.89
C GLU A 166 -13.52 21.79 -2.11
N GLU A 167 -14.57 21.36 -2.80
CA GLU A 167 -15.70 20.65 -2.19
C GLU A 167 -15.23 19.40 -1.43
N TYR A 168 -14.35 18.61 -2.04
CA TYR A 168 -13.76 17.44 -1.39
C TYR A 168 -12.98 17.81 -0.13
N VAL A 169 -12.14 18.85 -0.17
CA VAL A 169 -11.39 19.32 1.02
C VAL A 169 -12.34 19.75 2.13
N HIS A 170 -13.38 20.51 1.80
CA HIS A 170 -14.37 20.97 2.78
C HIS A 170 -15.10 19.79 3.45
N ALA A 171 -15.50 18.79 2.66
CA ALA A 171 -16.14 17.59 3.17
C ALA A 171 -15.23 16.79 4.12
N VAL A 172 -13.93 16.65 3.79
CA VAL A 172 -12.95 15.96 4.64
C VAL A 172 -12.72 16.71 5.95
N MET A 173 -12.62 18.05 5.92
CA MET A 173 -12.46 18.86 7.12
C MET A 173 -13.68 18.77 8.04
N ALA A 174 -14.89 18.92 7.50
CA ALA A 174 -16.12 18.81 8.27
C ALA A 174 -16.24 17.43 8.96
N ALA A 175 -15.84 16.35 8.27
CA ALA A 175 -15.84 15.01 8.85
C ALA A 175 -14.78 14.84 9.96
N ALA A 176 -13.60 15.42 9.80
CA ALA A 176 -12.54 15.40 10.81
C ALA A 176 -12.96 16.15 12.08
N ASP A 177 -13.60 17.30 11.93
CA ASP A 177 -14.13 18.09 13.05
C ASP A 177 -15.23 17.31 13.77
N ALA A 178 -16.21 16.75 13.05
CA ALA A 178 -17.27 15.92 13.63
C ALA A 178 -16.72 14.72 14.42
N SER A 179 -15.69 14.03 13.91
CA SER A 179 -15.03 12.94 14.64
C SER A 179 -14.30 13.44 15.90
N THR A 180 -13.73 14.65 15.84
CA THR A 180 -13.04 15.27 16.98
C THR A 180 -14.05 15.66 18.07
N TYR A 181 -15.21 16.23 17.69
CA TYR A 181 -16.28 16.57 18.63
C TYR A 181 -16.99 15.34 19.23
N ALA A 182 -17.18 14.27 18.45
CA ALA A 182 -17.77 13.02 18.94
C ALA A 182 -16.93 12.33 20.03
N THR A 183 -15.62 12.60 20.05
CA THR A 183 -14.69 12.05 21.06
C THR A 183 -14.65 12.90 22.34
N LEU A 184 -15.14 14.15 22.30
CA LEU A 184 -15.18 15.09 23.43
C LEU A 184 -16.56 15.20 24.11
N ALA A 185 -17.60 14.60 23.53
CA ALA A 185 -18.91 14.52 24.18
C ALA A 185 -18.84 13.51 25.35
N PRO A 186 -19.17 13.91 26.60
CA PRO A 186 -19.24 12.95 27.70
C PRO A 186 -20.29 11.90 27.38
N ARG A 187 -19.91 10.62 27.50
CA ARG A 187 -20.88 9.51 27.49
C ARG A 187 -21.79 9.71 28.70
N SER A 188 -23.03 10.13 28.44
CA SER A 188 -24.11 10.25 29.42
C SER A 188 -24.44 8.91 30.06
#